data_AF-A0A923DNR9-F1
#
_entry.id   AF-A0A923DNR9-F1
#
_cell.length_a   1.000
_cell.length_b   1.000
_cell.length_c   1.000
_cell.angle_alpha   90.00
_cell.angle_beta   90.00
_cell.angle_gamma   90.00
#
_symmetry.space_group_name_H-M   'P 1'
#
loop_
_entity.id
_entity.type
_entity.pdbx_description
1 polymer ?
#
loop_
_entity_poly.entity_id
_entity_poly.type
_entity_poly.pdbx_seq_one_letter_code
_entity_poly.pdbx_strand_id
1 'polypeptide(L)'
;TVKGKPFYWIFDGSHRNLTIFDLQNNKKWQVNINGAPGIGGYEVYHPRWSNDPRIMAMTGPYKVGWGGNRIGGGGREVEIYVGRFNADFTAIESWWQATKNDRADFFPDVWVAPAEGGEQEPAKVPGAKKTNKEKTSEGIDSKKAKTGPISAAPGKPAPQKTIKRLAVEARLTDLSAIPTPRDIAPYRRALLVNGYEVVRVISGSYRQKKIMAAHWVIEEGQVLKDAIREKGKTYRMVLERYDDHPELEGERLIMDSDEFKLLLFYELRK
;
A
#
# COMPACT_ATOMS: atom_id res chain seq x y z
N THR A 1 -7.27 13.87 14.75
CA THR A 1 -7.47 12.77 15.73
C THR A 1 -8.95 12.47 15.83
N VAL A 2 -9.35 11.24 16.13
CA VAL A 2 -10.77 10.90 16.37
C VAL A 2 -10.94 10.56 17.83
N LYS A 3 -11.76 11.34 18.55
CA LYS A 3 -11.91 11.22 20.01
C LYS A 3 -10.54 11.23 20.73
N GLY A 4 -9.63 12.11 20.29
CA GLY A 4 -8.27 12.18 20.83
C GLY A 4 -7.29 11.10 20.34
N LYS A 5 -7.75 10.10 19.58
CA LYS A 5 -6.89 9.03 19.04
C LYS A 5 -6.17 9.50 17.76
N PRO A 6 -4.83 9.42 17.69
CA PRO A 6 -4.06 9.69 16.49
C PRO A 6 -4.05 8.48 15.56
N PHE A 7 -4.76 8.59 14.44
CA PHE A 7 -4.70 7.64 13.33
C PHE A 7 -3.92 8.22 12.16
N TYR A 8 -3.22 7.37 11.41
CA TYR A 8 -2.81 7.66 10.04
C TYR A 8 -2.97 6.40 9.18
N TRP A 9 -2.93 6.56 7.86
CA TRP A 9 -3.08 5.44 6.95
C TRP A 9 -2.06 5.48 5.81
N ILE A 10 -1.78 4.30 5.27
CA ILE A 10 -0.95 4.11 4.07
C ILE A 10 -1.78 3.32 3.07
N PHE A 11 -1.81 3.77 1.82
CA PHE A 11 -2.48 3.08 0.74
C PHE A 11 -1.59 1.99 0.13
N ASP A 12 -2.19 0.86 -0.21
CA ASP A 12 -1.45 -0.32 -0.64
C ASP A 12 -1.10 -0.31 -2.14
N GLY A 13 -0.09 -1.11 -2.51
CA GLY A 13 0.33 -1.24 -3.91
C GLY A 13 -0.69 -1.99 -4.78
N SER A 14 -1.61 -2.75 -4.17
CA SER A 14 -2.67 -3.47 -4.89
C SER A 14 -3.83 -2.57 -5.31
N HIS A 15 -3.86 -1.34 -4.77
CA HIS A 15 -4.86 -0.32 -5.06
C HIS A 15 -6.27 -0.66 -4.57
N ARG A 16 -6.37 -1.29 -3.39
CA ARG A 16 -7.64 -1.82 -2.84
C ARG A 16 -7.82 -1.59 -1.36
N ASN A 17 -6.73 -1.40 -0.61
CA ASN A 17 -6.76 -1.38 0.84
C ASN A 17 -5.99 -0.19 1.40
N LEU A 18 -6.43 0.24 2.58
CA LEU A 18 -5.68 1.14 3.46
C LEU A 18 -5.15 0.35 4.65
N THR A 19 -3.87 0.47 4.95
CA THR A 19 -3.35 0.07 6.26
C THR A 19 -3.56 1.23 7.23
N ILE A 20 -4.39 1.03 8.23
CA ILE A 20 -4.63 1.99 9.31
C ILE A 20 -3.64 1.74 10.44
N PHE A 21 -3.14 2.81 11.04
CA PHE A 21 -2.26 2.79 12.19
C PHE A 21 -2.89 3.58 13.34
N ASP A 22 -3.08 2.91 14.47
CA ASP A 22 -3.39 3.52 15.77
C ASP A 22 -2.07 3.81 16.49
N LEU A 23 -1.65 5.07 16.48
CA LEU A 23 -0.40 5.50 17.09
C LEU A 23 -0.44 5.47 18.62
N GLN A 24 -1.63 5.55 19.21
CA GLN A 24 -1.77 5.52 20.67
C GLN A 24 -1.61 4.09 21.20
N ASN A 25 -2.21 3.12 20.52
CA ASN A 25 -2.17 1.71 20.94
C ASN A 25 -1.11 0.88 20.21
N ASN A 26 -0.35 1.50 19.30
CA ASN A 26 0.63 0.84 18.42
C ASN A 26 0.03 -0.38 17.68
N LYS A 27 -1.20 -0.25 17.20
CA LYS A 27 -1.92 -1.28 16.46
C LYS A 27 -2.03 -0.89 14.99
N LYS A 28 -2.11 -1.88 14.12
CA LYS A 28 -2.46 -1.68 12.71
C LYS A 28 -3.37 -2.78 12.21
N TRP A 29 -4.14 -2.46 11.19
CA TRP A 29 -5.00 -3.40 10.47
C TRP A 29 -5.26 -2.85 9.06
N GLN A 30 -5.83 -3.68 8.20
CA GLN A 30 -6.24 -3.26 6.87
C GLN A 30 -7.74 -2.96 6.82
N VAL A 31 -8.08 -1.93 6.06
CA VAL A 31 -9.45 -1.59 5.67
C VAL A 31 -9.54 -1.70 4.16
N ASN A 32 -10.43 -2.57 3.70
CA ASN A 32 -10.76 -2.65 2.29
C ASN A 32 -11.55 -1.40 1.88
N ILE A 33 -11.12 -0.73 0.81
CA ILE A 33 -11.79 0.48 0.29
C ILE A 33 -12.38 0.28 -1.10
N ASN A 34 -12.11 -0.82 -1.79
CA ASN A 34 -12.72 -1.09 -3.10
C ASN A 34 -14.10 -1.79 -3.02
N GLY A 35 -14.67 -1.89 -1.81
CA GLY A 35 -16.00 -2.45 -1.57
C GLY A 35 -17.17 -1.47 -1.78
N ALA A 36 -16.93 -0.23 -2.23
CA ALA A 36 -18.01 0.72 -2.46
C ALA A 36 -18.99 0.21 -3.55
N PRO A 37 -20.30 0.45 -3.42
CA PRO A 37 -21.28 0.04 -4.43
C PRO A 37 -20.91 0.56 -5.82
N GLY A 38 -20.94 -0.31 -6.84
CA GLY A 38 -20.55 0.05 -8.21
C GLY A 38 -19.06 -0.11 -8.54
N ILE A 39 -18.19 -0.24 -7.54
CA ILE A 39 -16.75 -0.51 -7.77
C ILE A 39 -16.52 -1.95 -8.23
N GLY A 40 -17.27 -2.92 -7.72
CA GLY A 40 -17.18 -4.33 -8.16
C GLY A 40 -15.83 -5.00 -7.86
N GLY A 41 -15.11 -4.54 -6.83
CA GLY A 41 -13.81 -5.10 -6.45
C GLY A 41 -12.64 -4.76 -7.39
N TYR A 42 -12.84 -3.85 -8.34
CA TYR A 42 -11.77 -3.30 -9.15
C TYR A 42 -10.84 -2.40 -8.33
N GLU A 43 -9.69 -2.07 -8.90
CA GLU A 43 -8.75 -1.12 -8.34
C GLU A 43 -9.41 0.26 -8.15
N VAL A 44 -9.06 0.95 -7.06
CA VAL A 44 -9.43 2.33 -6.73
C VAL A 44 -8.17 3.18 -6.61
N TYR A 45 -8.29 4.50 -6.69
CA TYR A 45 -7.13 5.37 -6.54
C TYR A 45 -7.47 6.72 -5.94
N HIS A 46 -6.44 7.56 -5.79
CA HIS A 46 -6.50 8.88 -5.18
C HIS A 46 -7.23 8.89 -3.82
N PRO A 47 -6.93 7.97 -2.88
CA PRO A 47 -7.48 8.10 -1.54
C PRO A 47 -6.99 9.42 -0.93
N ARG A 48 -7.91 10.20 -0.37
CA ARG A 48 -7.62 11.50 0.22
C ARG A 48 -8.38 11.66 1.52
N TRP A 49 -7.70 12.18 2.52
CA TRP A 49 -8.34 12.51 3.79
C TRP A 49 -9.07 13.85 3.64
N SER A 50 -10.32 13.92 4.12
CA SER A 50 -10.99 15.21 4.33
C SER A 50 -10.51 15.90 5.62
N ASN A 51 -11.03 17.09 5.90
CA ASN A 51 -10.88 17.77 7.18
C ASN A 51 -11.64 17.10 8.35
N ASP A 52 -12.64 16.25 8.08
CA ASP A 52 -13.18 15.32 9.06
C ASP A 52 -12.36 14.02 9.01
N PRO A 53 -11.70 13.62 10.11
CA PRO A 53 -10.87 12.43 10.13
C PRO A 53 -11.64 11.13 9.81
N ARG A 54 -12.96 11.09 9.96
CA ARG A 54 -13.76 9.91 9.58
C ARG A 54 -14.16 9.89 8.12
N ILE A 55 -13.92 10.95 7.35
CA ILE A 55 -14.34 11.04 5.95
C ILE A 55 -13.11 11.01 5.03
N MET A 56 -13.19 10.17 4.01
CA MET A 56 -12.21 10.08 2.93
C MET A 56 -12.89 10.17 1.57
N ALA A 57 -12.13 10.57 0.56
CA ALA A 57 -12.51 10.44 -0.83
C ALA A 57 -11.62 9.42 -1.53
N MET A 58 -12.10 8.85 -2.61
CA MET A 58 -11.33 8.03 -3.55
C MET A 58 -11.97 8.10 -4.94
N THR A 59 -11.29 7.52 -5.92
CA THR A 59 -11.75 7.41 -7.31
C THR A 59 -11.79 5.96 -7.74
N GLY A 60 -12.74 5.61 -8.60
CA GLY A 60 -12.85 4.28 -9.20
C GLY A 60 -14.21 4.07 -9.85
N PRO A 61 -14.49 2.89 -10.41
CA PRO A 61 -13.56 1.79 -10.60
C PRO A 61 -12.58 2.03 -11.76
N TYR A 62 -11.35 1.53 -11.63
CA TYR A 62 -10.38 1.50 -12.73
C TYR A 62 -10.49 0.18 -13.49
N LYS A 63 -11.30 0.11 -14.55
CA LYS A 63 -11.47 -1.12 -15.37
C LYS A 63 -10.72 -1.07 -16.70
N VAL A 64 -10.30 0.11 -17.15
CA VAL A 64 -9.55 0.28 -18.40
C VAL A 64 -8.06 0.29 -18.07
N GLY A 65 -7.34 -0.71 -18.56
CA GLY A 65 -5.90 -0.83 -18.34
C GLY A 65 -5.37 -2.19 -18.77
N TRP A 66 -4.04 -2.32 -18.81
CA TRP A 66 -3.37 -3.55 -19.21
C TRP A 66 -2.75 -4.21 -17.99
N GLY A 67 -3.03 -5.50 -17.80
CA GLY A 67 -2.48 -6.27 -16.68
C GLY A 67 -3.38 -6.36 -15.45
N GLY A 68 -2.79 -6.70 -14.30
CA GLY A 68 -3.47 -6.86 -13.01
C GLY A 68 -3.51 -5.59 -12.15
N ASN A 69 -2.87 -4.50 -12.59
CA ASN A 69 -3.13 -3.15 -12.11
C ASN A 69 -3.56 -2.27 -13.29
N ARG A 70 -4.79 -1.75 -13.22
CA ARG A 70 -5.42 -0.98 -14.30
C ARG A 70 -5.41 0.53 -14.11
N ILE A 71 -4.87 1.05 -13.01
CA ILE A 71 -4.91 2.50 -12.71
C ILE A 71 -4.35 3.38 -13.83
N GLY A 72 -3.30 2.93 -14.51
CA GLY A 72 -2.63 3.71 -15.56
C GLY A 72 -3.46 3.91 -16.83
N GLY A 73 -4.52 3.11 -17.05
CA GLY A 73 -5.42 3.28 -18.19
C GLY A 73 -6.64 4.17 -17.88
N GLY A 74 -6.92 4.45 -16.61
CA GLY A 74 -8.08 5.24 -16.21
C GLY A 74 -9.40 4.58 -16.61
N GLY A 75 -10.20 5.31 -17.39
CA GLY A 75 -11.50 4.88 -17.90
C GLY A 75 -12.56 5.96 -17.73
N ARG A 76 -13.48 6.09 -18.69
CA ARG A 76 -14.59 7.07 -18.64
C ARG A 76 -15.56 6.86 -17.48
N GLU A 77 -15.47 5.70 -16.84
CA GLU A 77 -16.32 5.24 -15.74
C GLU A 77 -15.72 5.50 -14.36
N VAL A 78 -14.55 6.17 -14.30
CA VAL A 78 -13.92 6.52 -13.02
C VAL A 78 -14.70 7.68 -12.40
N GLU A 79 -15.25 7.43 -11.23
CA GLU A 79 -16.11 8.34 -10.47
C GLU A 79 -15.52 8.63 -9.10
N ILE A 80 -15.99 9.69 -8.45
CA ILE A 80 -15.60 10.07 -7.10
C ILE A 80 -16.53 9.38 -6.09
N TYR A 81 -15.92 8.71 -5.12
CA TYR A 81 -16.60 8.11 -3.97
C TYR A 81 -16.12 8.77 -2.68
N VAL A 82 -17.07 9.02 -1.79
CA VAL A 82 -16.83 9.50 -0.43
C VAL A 82 -17.18 8.38 0.53
N GLY A 83 -16.25 8.02 1.39
CA GLY A 83 -16.41 6.97 2.39
C GLY A 83 -16.33 7.54 3.80
N ARG A 84 -17.17 7.01 4.70
CA ARG A 84 -17.08 7.30 6.13
C ARG A 84 -16.58 6.09 6.89
N PHE A 85 -15.45 6.23 7.58
CA PHE A 85 -14.98 5.24 8.54
C PHE A 85 -15.93 5.11 9.72
N ASN A 86 -16.07 3.88 10.22
CA ASN A 86 -16.61 3.67 11.57
C ASN A 86 -15.71 4.33 12.63
N ALA A 87 -16.23 4.47 13.85
CA ALA A 87 -15.55 5.24 14.89
C ALA A 87 -14.14 4.74 15.25
N ASP A 88 -13.88 3.45 15.03
CA ASP A 88 -12.61 2.79 15.33
C ASP A 88 -11.76 2.51 14.10
N PHE A 89 -12.14 3.04 12.93
CA PHE A 89 -11.43 2.91 11.64
C PHE A 89 -11.23 1.47 11.18
N THR A 90 -12.04 0.51 11.62
CA THR A 90 -11.93 -0.90 11.22
C THR A 90 -12.65 -1.22 9.91
N ALA A 91 -13.54 -0.33 9.46
CA ALA A 91 -14.24 -0.45 8.18
C ALA A 91 -14.78 0.91 7.71
N ILE A 92 -15.14 0.99 6.43
CA ILE A 92 -16.01 2.05 5.91
C ILE A 92 -17.45 1.65 6.17
N GLU A 93 -18.17 2.44 6.98
CA GLU A 93 -19.56 2.15 7.39
C GLU A 93 -20.59 2.69 6.41
N SER A 94 -20.22 3.66 5.58
CA SER A 94 -21.10 4.23 4.56
C SER A 94 -20.31 4.82 3.40
N TRP A 95 -20.92 4.76 2.22
CA TRP A 95 -20.38 5.24 0.95
C TRP A 95 -21.38 6.15 0.26
N TRP A 96 -20.87 7.19 -0.40
CA TRP A 96 -21.61 8.03 -1.33
C TRP A 96 -20.85 8.11 -2.64
N GLN A 97 -21.53 7.87 -3.75
CA GLN A 97 -21.00 8.16 -5.07
C GLN A 97 -21.32 9.63 -5.39
N ALA A 98 -20.30 10.48 -5.43
CA ALA A 98 -20.46 11.93 -5.58
C ALA A 98 -20.65 12.35 -7.04
N THR A 99 -20.08 11.59 -7.98
CA THR A 99 -20.21 11.82 -9.41
C THR A 99 -20.82 10.59 -10.09
N LYS A 100 -21.66 10.85 -11.09
CA LYS A 100 -22.25 9.82 -11.95
C LYS A 100 -22.46 10.40 -13.33
N ASN A 101 -21.50 10.20 -14.22
CA ASN A 101 -21.53 10.78 -15.55
C ASN A 101 -20.76 9.88 -16.54
N ASP A 102 -20.59 10.37 -17.77
CA ASP A 102 -19.95 9.63 -18.85
C ASP A 102 -18.49 10.05 -19.08
N ARG A 103 -17.88 10.80 -18.16
CA ARG A 103 -16.49 11.25 -18.21
C ARG A 103 -15.75 10.83 -16.93
N ALA A 104 -14.44 10.74 -17.02
CA ALA A 104 -13.63 10.37 -15.86
C ALA A 104 -13.43 11.58 -14.94
N ASP A 105 -13.70 11.42 -13.65
CA ASP A 105 -13.40 12.42 -12.61
C ASP A 105 -12.26 11.91 -11.70
N PHE A 106 -11.26 12.76 -11.46
CA PHE A 106 -10.03 12.41 -10.76
C PHE A 106 -9.67 13.42 -9.66
N PHE A 107 -8.75 13.04 -8.77
CA PHE A 107 -8.14 13.91 -7.75
C PHE A 107 -9.14 14.65 -6.85
N PRO A 108 -10.02 13.93 -6.12
CA PRO A 108 -11.00 14.56 -5.26
C PRO A 108 -10.35 15.12 -3.99
N ASP A 109 -10.82 16.27 -3.55
CA ASP A 109 -10.64 16.76 -2.19
C ASP A 109 -12.02 17.06 -1.60
N VAL A 110 -12.27 16.61 -0.37
CA VAL A 110 -13.56 16.76 0.31
C VAL A 110 -13.38 17.66 1.51
N TRP A 111 -14.29 18.63 1.66
CA TRP A 111 -14.40 19.48 2.83
C TRP A 111 -15.77 19.27 3.49
N VAL A 112 -15.75 18.88 4.75
CA VAL A 112 -16.93 18.69 5.60
C VAL A 112 -17.14 19.97 6.39
N ALA A 113 -18.32 20.57 6.25
CA ALA A 113 -18.70 21.71 7.07
C ALA A 113 -18.75 21.30 8.55
N PRO A 114 -18.45 22.21 9.49
CA PRO A 114 -18.72 21.98 10.90
C PRO A 114 -20.20 21.59 11.08
N ALA A 115 -20.49 20.71 12.05
CA ALA A 115 -21.87 20.52 12.46
C ALA A 115 -22.45 21.88 12.87
N GLU A 116 -23.71 22.17 12.52
CA GLU A 116 -24.34 23.44 12.92
C GLU A 116 -24.22 23.62 14.44
N GLY A 117 -23.58 24.71 14.86
CA GLY A 117 -23.30 25.03 16.27
C GLY A 117 -22.00 24.46 16.86
N GLY A 118 -21.17 23.77 16.08
CA GLY A 118 -19.86 23.26 16.54
C GLY A 118 -18.70 24.17 16.14
N GLU A 119 -18.05 24.82 17.11
CA GLU A 119 -16.73 25.41 16.90
C GLU A 119 -15.73 24.29 16.58
N GLN A 120 -15.07 24.36 15.41
CA GLN A 120 -13.92 23.52 15.14
C GLN A 120 -12.77 23.98 16.04
N GLU A 121 -12.43 23.18 17.07
CA GLU A 121 -11.19 23.44 17.81
C GLU A 121 -10.01 23.37 16.83
N PRO A 122 -9.21 24.45 16.71
CA PRO A 122 -8.05 24.44 15.84
C PRO A 122 -7.11 23.32 16.28
N ALA A 123 -6.56 22.60 15.29
CA ALA A 123 -5.57 21.56 15.54
C ALA A 123 -4.41 22.14 16.38
N LYS A 124 -4.28 21.67 17.63
CA LYS A 124 -3.14 22.02 18.48
C LYS A 124 -1.89 21.39 17.88
N VAL A 125 -1.10 22.18 17.17
CA VAL A 125 0.27 21.81 16.76
C VAL A 125 1.11 21.76 18.04
N PRO A 126 1.73 20.61 18.39
CA PRO A 126 2.63 20.58 19.54
C PRO A 126 3.85 21.46 19.24
N GLY A 127 3.94 22.58 19.97
CA GLY A 127 5.08 23.47 19.91
C GLY A 127 6.37 22.72 20.24
N ALA A 128 7.36 22.87 19.37
CA ALA A 128 8.71 22.35 19.56
C ALA A 128 9.25 22.79 20.93
N LYS A 129 9.41 21.84 21.86
CA LYS A 129 10.21 22.05 23.07
C LYS A 129 11.55 21.32 22.94
N LYS A 130 12.58 22.14 23.09
CA LYS A 130 14.00 21.81 23.10
C LYS A 130 14.33 20.74 24.14
N THR A 131 15.33 19.95 23.77
CA THR A 131 16.06 18.95 24.55
C THR A 131 16.42 19.37 25.98
N ASN A 132 16.33 18.44 26.92
CA ASN A 132 17.41 18.18 27.88
C ASN A 132 17.41 16.74 28.39
N LYS A 133 18.62 16.25 28.65
CA LYS A 133 19.02 14.88 28.99
C LYS A 133 18.62 14.45 30.41
N GLU A 134 18.48 13.13 30.53
CA GLU A 134 19.19 12.19 31.44
C GLU A 134 18.36 11.37 32.44
N LYS A 135 18.62 10.05 32.41
CA LYS A 135 18.47 9.00 33.44
C LYS A 135 17.02 8.62 33.82
N THR A 136 16.64 7.36 34.06
CA THR A 136 17.38 6.15 34.44
C THR A 136 16.51 4.92 34.13
N SER A 137 17.17 3.77 34.02
CA SER A 137 16.65 2.40 33.99
C SER A 137 15.65 2.06 35.10
N GLU A 138 14.69 1.18 34.81
CA GLU A 138 14.52 -0.14 35.47
C GLU A 138 13.18 -0.81 35.10
N GLY A 139 13.20 -2.15 35.03
CA GLY A 139 12.00 -2.97 35.29
C GLY A 139 11.23 -3.49 34.08
N ILE A 140 11.79 -4.52 33.41
CA ILE A 140 10.97 -5.50 32.69
C ILE A 140 10.24 -6.33 33.74
N ASP A 141 8.90 -6.39 33.67
CA ASP A 141 8.19 -7.52 34.25
C ASP A 141 7.13 -8.06 33.28
N SER A 142 7.16 -9.38 33.17
CA SER A 142 6.61 -10.16 32.07
C SER A 142 5.38 -10.89 32.58
N LYS A 143 4.18 -10.54 32.09
CA LYS A 143 3.00 -11.40 32.29
C LYS A 143 2.24 -11.65 30.98
N LYS A 144 2.70 -12.73 30.36
CA LYS A 144 2.04 -13.72 29.49
C LYS A 144 0.50 -13.68 29.56
N ALA A 145 -0.15 -13.24 28.48
CA ALA A 145 -1.55 -13.56 28.20
C ALA A 145 -1.61 -14.49 26.99
N LYS A 146 -1.95 -15.76 27.27
CA LYS A 146 -2.32 -16.78 26.28
C LYS A 146 -3.62 -16.35 25.59
N THR A 147 -3.66 -16.42 24.27
CA THR A 147 -4.91 -16.61 23.53
C THR A 147 -4.65 -17.66 22.46
N GLY A 148 -5.45 -18.73 22.51
CA GLY A 148 -5.39 -19.87 21.62
C GLY A 148 -5.93 -19.54 20.22
N PRO A 149 -5.76 -20.48 19.26
CA PRO A 149 -6.00 -20.23 17.85
C PRO A 149 -7.50 -20.20 17.56
N ILE A 150 -7.99 -19.12 16.93
CA ILE A 150 -9.25 -19.17 16.20
C ILE A 150 -8.93 -19.83 14.87
N SER A 151 -9.28 -21.11 14.78
CA SER A 151 -9.28 -21.90 13.56
C SER A 151 -10.29 -21.29 12.58
N ALA A 152 -9.79 -20.76 11.47
CA ALA A 152 -10.59 -20.58 10.27
C ALA A 152 -10.60 -21.93 9.52
N ALA A 153 -11.78 -22.51 9.34
CA ALA A 153 -11.94 -23.68 8.48
C ALA A 153 -11.56 -23.34 7.03
N PRO A 154 -10.94 -24.28 6.28
CA PRO A 154 -10.37 -23.99 4.97
C PRO A 154 -11.46 -23.84 3.92
N GLY A 155 -11.58 -22.64 3.35
CA GLY A 155 -12.24 -22.44 2.06
C GLY A 155 -11.48 -23.21 0.98
N LYS A 156 -12.22 -23.85 0.07
CA LYS A 156 -11.71 -24.64 -1.06
C LYS A 156 -10.55 -23.92 -1.79
N PRO A 157 -9.46 -24.62 -2.18
CA PRO A 157 -8.38 -24.00 -2.93
C PRO A 157 -8.90 -23.47 -4.27
N ALA A 158 -8.68 -22.17 -4.50
CA ALA A 158 -8.91 -21.56 -5.80
C ALA A 158 -8.05 -22.25 -6.87
N PRO A 159 -8.53 -22.38 -8.12
CA PRO A 159 -7.76 -23.00 -9.18
C PRO A 159 -6.42 -22.28 -9.37
N GLN A 160 -5.32 -23.02 -9.29
CA GLN A 160 -3.97 -22.50 -9.50
C GLN A 160 -3.84 -21.95 -10.92
N LYS A 161 -3.93 -20.63 -11.04
CA LYS A 161 -3.63 -19.90 -12.28
C LYS A 161 -2.17 -20.13 -12.63
N THR A 162 -1.88 -20.58 -13.84
CA THR A 162 -0.50 -20.75 -14.32
C THR A 162 0.11 -19.37 -14.51
N ILE A 163 1.03 -18.96 -13.61
CA ILE A 163 1.67 -17.65 -13.64
C ILE A 163 2.72 -17.63 -14.76
N LYS A 164 2.71 -16.58 -15.59
CA LYS A 164 3.65 -16.43 -16.71
C LYS A 164 4.98 -15.88 -16.21
N ARG A 165 6.07 -16.57 -16.56
CA ARG A 165 7.44 -16.18 -16.22
C ARG A 165 8.11 -15.40 -17.34
N LEU A 166 8.91 -14.41 -16.95
CA LEU A 166 9.74 -13.59 -17.81
C LEU A 166 11.19 -13.65 -17.28
N ALA A 167 12.13 -14.14 -18.09
CA ALA A 167 13.55 -14.12 -17.73
C ALA A 167 14.27 -13.02 -18.50
N VAL A 168 14.96 -12.14 -17.80
CA VAL A 168 15.64 -10.97 -18.42
C VAL A 168 17.03 -10.75 -17.83
N GLU A 169 17.90 -10.14 -18.62
CA GLU A 169 19.04 -9.36 -18.15
C GLU A 169 18.63 -7.89 -18.16
N ALA A 170 18.68 -7.25 -17.00
CA ALA A 170 18.30 -5.86 -16.86
C ALA A 170 19.33 -5.08 -16.03
N ARG A 171 19.63 -3.87 -16.47
CA ARG A 171 20.56 -2.94 -15.83
C ARG A 171 19.81 -2.07 -14.84
N LEU A 172 20.28 -2.01 -13.60
CA LEU A 172 19.66 -1.18 -12.56
C LEU A 172 19.86 0.31 -12.88
N THR A 173 18.78 1.06 -13.08
CA THR A 173 18.81 2.50 -13.38
C THR A 173 18.38 3.34 -12.20
N ASP A 174 17.32 2.90 -11.52
CA ASP A 174 16.66 3.64 -10.45
C ASP A 174 16.67 2.79 -9.19
N LEU A 175 17.51 3.20 -8.24
CA LEU A 175 17.74 2.51 -6.99
C LEU A 175 16.90 3.18 -5.90
N SER A 176 16.01 2.42 -5.28
CA SER A 176 15.29 2.82 -4.07
C SER A 176 16.14 2.57 -2.83
N ALA A 177 15.90 3.34 -1.77
CA ALA A 177 16.65 3.19 -0.52
C ALA A 177 16.21 1.91 0.23
N ILE A 178 17.18 1.07 0.61
CA ILE A 178 16.87 -0.07 1.48
C ILE A 178 16.52 0.48 2.87
N PRO A 179 15.29 0.23 3.37
CA PRO A 179 14.90 0.67 4.71
C PRO A 179 15.66 -0.11 5.79
N THR A 180 15.64 0.40 7.02
CA THR A 180 15.98 -0.42 8.20
C THR A 180 14.75 -1.19 8.68
N PRO A 181 14.93 -2.28 9.47
CA PRO A 181 13.82 -2.96 10.15
C PRO A 181 12.94 -2.04 11.00
N ARG A 182 13.53 -0.95 11.52
CA ARG A 182 12.79 0.05 12.29
C ARG A 182 11.92 0.93 11.40
N ASP A 183 12.38 1.28 10.20
CA ASP A 183 11.64 2.12 9.25
C ASP A 183 10.41 1.41 8.68
N ILE A 184 10.48 0.07 8.59
CA ILE A 184 9.35 -0.74 8.18
C ILE A 184 8.46 -1.16 9.36
N ALA A 185 8.73 -0.73 10.59
CA ALA A 185 7.91 -1.12 11.72
C ALA A 185 6.43 -0.74 11.49
N PRO A 186 5.48 -1.59 11.90
CA PRO A 186 5.64 -2.89 12.56
C PRO A 186 5.67 -4.08 11.58
N TYR A 187 5.92 -3.86 10.28
CA TYR A 187 6.17 -4.97 9.35
C TYR A 187 7.51 -5.64 9.69
N ARG A 188 7.56 -6.96 9.51
CA ARG A 188 8.79 -7.74 9.68
C ARG A 188 9.42 -8.15 8.36
N ARG A 189 8.71 -7.93 7.26
CA ARG A 189 9.18 -8.21 5.91
C ARG A 189 8.89 -7.01 5.02
N ALA A 190 9.74 -6.81 4.03
CA ALA A 190 9.56 -5.76 3.04
C ALA A 190 10.15 -6.15 1.68
N LEU A 191 9.44 -5.72 0.66
CA LEU A 191 9.83 -5.74 -0.74
C LEU A 191 10.28 -4.33 -1.14
N LEU A 192 11.37 -4.25 -1.87
CA LEU A 192 11.87 -3.01 -2.46
C LEU A 192 11.68 -3.09 -3.97
N VAL A 193 11.11 -2.02 -4.53
CA VAL A 193 10.92 -1.86 -5.96
C VAL A 193 12.04 -1.00 -6.52
N ASN A 194 12.74 -1.55 -7.50
CA ASN A 194 13.76 -0.83 -8.25
C ASN A 194 13.36 -0.72 -9.73
N GLY A 195 13.85 0.33 -10.39
CA GLY A 195 13.72 0.53 -11.84
C GLY A 195 14.93 -0.01 -12.59
N TYR A 196 14.67 -0.74 -13.67
CA TYR A 196 15.68 -1.32 -14.53
C TYR A 196 15.44 -0.99 -16.00
N GLU A 197 16.52 -0.94 -16.76
CA GLU A 197 16.49 -1.00 -18.22
C GLU A 197 16.74 -2.44 -18.69
N VAL A 198 15.82 -3.00 -19.46
CA VAL A 198 15.93 -4.35 -20.04
C VAL A 198 16.99 -4.32 -21.14
N VAL A 199 18.09 -5.02 -20.89
CA VAL A 199 19.19 -5.19 -21.85
C VAL A 199 18.86 -6.33 -22.80
N ARG A 200 18.32 -7.44 -22.28
CA ARG A 200 18.00 -8.63 -23.06
C ARG A 200 16.87 -9.43 -22.44
N VAL A 201 15.93 -9.89 -23.26
CA VAL A 201 14.93 -10.90 -22.88
C VAL A 201 15.51 -12.28 -23.16
N ILE A 202 15.62 -13.11 -22.13
CA ILE A 202 16.16 -14.48 -22.21
C ILE A 202 15.03 -15.47 -22.51
N SER A 203 13.86 -15.30 -21.89
CA SER A 203 12.67 -16.11 -22.13
C SER A 203 11.40 -15.33 -21.77
N GLY A 204 10.29 -15.61 -22.47
CA GLY A 204 9.05 -14.85 -22.37
C GLY A 204 8.98 -13.67 -23.36
N SER A 205 7.99 -12.80 -23.20
CA SER A 205 7.81 -11.63 -24.08
C SER A 205 7.75 -10.34 -23.26
N TYR A 206 8.64 -9.40 -23.57
CA TYR A 206 8.62 -8.05 -23.00
C TYR A 206 9.08 -7.04 -24.06
N ARG A 207 8.34 -5.94 -24.23
CA ARG A 207 8.57 -4.97 -25.32
C ARG A 207 9.04 -3.60 -24.85
N GLN A 208 8.91 -3.30 -23.57
CA GLN A 208 9.31 -2.02 -23.02
C GLN A 208 10.81 -2.02 -22.71
N LYS A 209 11.44 -0.84 -22.77
CA LYS A 209 12.85 -0.68 -22.37
C LYS A 209 13.02 -0.64 -20.86
N LYS A 210 12.05 -0.09 -20.13
CA LYS A 210 12.08 -0.01 -18.66
C LYS A 210 11.21 -1.09 -18.04
N ILE A 211 11.57 -1.56 -16.86
CA ILE A 211 10.80 -2.51 -16.05
C ILE A 211 10.98 -2.18 -14.56
N MET A 212 9.90 -2.30 -13.78
CA MET A 212 9.96 -2.19 -12.32
C MET A 212 9.92 -3.60 -11.74
N ALA A 213 10.87 -3.93 -10.87
CA ALA A 213 10.93 -5.23 -10.21
C ALA A 213 11.02 -5.07 -8.69
N ALA A 214 10.12 -5.75 -7.99
CA ALA A 214 10.10 -5.91 -6.55
C ALA A 214 10.92 -7.15 -6.17
N HIS A 215 11.85 -6.99 -5.24
CA HIS A 215 12.56 -8.10 -4.61
C HIS A 215 12.56 -7.92 -3.10
N TRP A 216 12.72 -9.02 -2.37
CA TRP A 216 12.76 -8.97 -0.92
C TRP A 216 14.03 -8.29 -0.43
N VAL A 217 13.88 -7.37 0.52
CA VAL A 217 15.01 -6.68 1.17
C VAL A 217 15.07 -6.93 2.66
N ILE A 218 13.93 -7.18 3.31
CA ILE A 218 13.87 -7.51 4.73
C ILE A 218 12.99 -8.74 4.91
N GLU A 219 13.46 -9.67 5.73
CA GLU A 219 12.67 -10.79 6.25
C GLU A 219 12.94 -11.02 7.72
N GLU A 220 11.89 -11.37 8.47
CA GLU A 220 11.95 -11.59 9.92
C GLU A 220 12.61 -10.45 10.73
N GLY A 221 12.63 -9.23 10.17
CA GLY A 221 13.29 -8.06 10.75
C GLY A 221 14.79 -7.97 10.48
N GLN A 222 15.31 -8.71 9.49
CA GLN A 222 16.71 -8.70 9.06
C GLN A 222 16.83 -8.26 7.61
N VAL A 223 17.79 -7.37 7.34
CA VAL A 223 18.11 -6.96 5.96
C VAL A 223 18.85 -8.10 5.26
N LEU A 224 18.36 -8.49 4.08
CA LEU A 224 18.94 -9.55 3.27
C LEU A 224 20.20 -9.01 2.57
N LYS A 225 21.34 -9.67 2.76
CA LYS A 225 22.63 -9.25 2.17
C LYS A 225 22.59 -9.27 0.64
N ASP A 226 21.96 -10.29 0.07
CA ASP A 226 21.86 -10.49 -1.39
C ASP A 226 20.86 -9.54 -2.05
N ALA A 227 20.11 -8.77 -1.25
CA ALA A 227 19.18 -7.77 -1.74
C ALA A 227 19.85 -6.43 -2.06
N ILE A 228 21.11 -6.25 -1.66
CA ILE A 228 21.91 -5.05 -1.97
C ILE A 228 22.27 -5.09 -3.45
N ARG A 229 21.87 -4.02 -4.17
CA ARG A 229 22.14 -3.86 -5.60
C ARG A 229 22.91 -2.57 -5.87
N GLU A 230 23.68 -2.61 -6.94
CA GLU A 230 24.54 -1.51 -7.39
C GLU A 230 23.93 -0.88 -8.63
N LYS A 231 23.75 0.44 -8.60
CA LYS A 231 23.28 1.19 -9.77
C LYS A 231 24.24 1.01 -10.94
N GLY A 232 23.69 0.82 -12.14
CA GLY A 232 24.45 0.58 -13.37
C GLY A 232 24.85 -0.88 -13.61
N LYS A 233 24.76 -1.76 -12.61
CA LYS A 233 25.06 -3.18 -12.76
C LYS A 233 23.90 -3.93 -13.43
N THR A 234 24.23 -4.98 -14.18
CA THR A 234 23.25 -5.83 -14.86
C THR A 234 22.98 -7.09 -14.04
N TYR A 235 21.71 -7.42 -13.88
CA TYR A 235 21.23 -8.56 -13.13
C TYR A 235 20.40 -9.48 -14.02
N ARG A 236 20.57 -10.79 -13.85
CA ARG A 236 19.72 -11.80 -14.49
C ARG A 236 18.62 -12.20 -13.52
N MET A 237 17.38 -11.91 -13.87
CA MET A 237 16.21 -12.09 -13.02
C MET A 237 15.18 -13.00 -13.69
N VAL A 238 14.44 -13.75 -12.87
CA VAL A 238 13.21 -14.43 -13.29
C VAL A 238 12.06 -13.71 -12.62
N LEU A 239 11.15 -13.20 -13.42
CA LEU A 239 10.11 -12.27 -13.02
C LEU A 239 8.74 -12.88 -13.28
N GLU A 240 7.84 -12.71 -12.33
CA GLU A 240 6.40 -12.94 -12.48
C GLU A 240 5.69 -11.60 -12.27
N ARG A 241 4.46 -11.44 -12.77
CA ARG A 241 3.72 -10.19 -12.53
C ARG A 241 3.38 -10.10 -11.06
N TYR A 242 3.63 -8.95 -10.44
CA TYR A 242 3.34 -8.76 -9.02
C TYR A 242 1.88 -9.09 -8.67
N ASP A 243 0.94 -8.68 -9.53
CA ASP A 243 -0.51 -8.89 -9.32
C ASP A 243 -0.95 -10.37 -9.37
N ASP A 244 -0.10 -11.27 -9.88
CA ASP A 244 -0.39 -12.70 -9.91
C ASP A 244 0.00 -13.39 -8.58
N HIS A 245 0.50 -12.64 -7.59
CA HIS A 245 0.92 -13.11 -6.26
C HIS A 245 0.03 -12.58 -5.13
N PRO A 246 -1.19 -13.14 -4.93
CA PRO A 246 -2.07 -12.74 -3.84
C PRO A 246 -1.43 -12.95 -2.45
N GLU A 247 -0.44 -13.84 -2.32
CA GLU A 247 0.30 -14.05 -1.07
C GLU A 247 1.18 -12.87 -0.65
N LEU A 248 1.45 -11.92 -1.55
CA LEU A 248 2.17 -10.68 -1.24
C LEU A 248 1.23 -9.56 -0.77
N GLU A 249 -0.09 -9.80 -0.77
CA GLU A 249 -1.06 -8.81 -0.29
C GLU A 249 -0.82 -8.50 1.19
N GLY A 250 -0.69 -7.21 1.51
CA GLY A 250 -0.38 -6.73 2.86
C GLY A 250 1.10 -6.69 3.23
N GLU A 251 2.00 -7.13 2.35
CA GLU A 251 3.44 -6.95 2.55
C GLU A 251 3.87 -5.49 2.38
N ARG A 252 4.94 -5.10 3.08
CA ARG A 252 5.49 -3.75 2.94
C ARG A 252 6.20 -3.61 1.61
N LEU A 253 5.55 -2.98 0.65
CA LEU A 253 6.17 -2.57 -0.61
C LEU A 253 6.74 -1.16 -0.50
N ILE A 254 8.00 -0.99 -0.89
CA ILE A 254 8.71 0.30 -0.89
C ILE A 254 9.10 0.63 -2.31
N MET A 255 8.73 1.82 -2.76
CA MET A 255 8.96 2.28 -4.12
C MET A 255 9.17 3.79 -4.07
N ASP A 256 10.38 4.23 -4.44
CA ASP A 256 10.74 5.65 -4.47
C ASP A 256 10.61 6.25 -5.90
N SER A 257 10.12 5.47 -6.86
CA SER A 257 10.02 5.85 -8.28
C SER A 257 8.63 6.39 -8.65
N ASP A 258 8.61 7.44 -9.47
CA ASP A 258 7.39 8.04 -10.02
C ASP A 258 6.91 7.36 -11.33
N GLU A 259 7.51 6.24 -11.74
CA GLU A 259 7.20 5.52 -12.97
C GLU A 259 5.96 4.61 -12.83
N PHE A 260 4.86 5.15 -12.29
CA PHE A 260 3.62 4.41 -11.96
C PHE A 260 2.91 3.77 -13.17
N LYS A 261 3.29 4.15 -14.39
CA LYS A 261 2.73 3.60 -15.64
C LYS A 261 3.36 2.26 -16.04
N LEU A 262 4.49 1.90 -15.45
CA LEU A 262 5.16 0.64 -15.72
C LEU A 262 4.51 -0.49 -14.92
N LEU A 263 4.44 -1.67 -15.54
CA LEU A 263 4.00 -2.86 -14.83
C LEU A 263 5.01 -3.24 -13.76
N LEU A 264 4.50 -3.58 -12.57
CA LEU A 264 5.31 -4.11 -11.48
C LEU A 264 5.47 -5.62 -11.61
N PHE A 265 6.70 -6.07 -11.53
CA PHE A 265 7.05 -7.48 -11.49
C PHE A 265 7.58 -7.86 -10.10
N TYR A 266 7.40 -9.12 -9.73
CA TYR A 266 8.03 -9.74 -8.57
C TYR A 266 9.17 -10.63 -9.04
N GLU A 267 10.35 -10.49 -8.43
CA GLU A 267 11.48 -11.35 -8.70
C GLU A 267 11.41 -12.65 -7.89
N LEU A 268 11.43 -13.77 -8.61
CA LEU A 268 11.52 -15.08 -8.01
C LEU A 268 12.93 -15.32 -7.48
N ARG A 269 12.99 -15.83 -6.25
CA ARG A 269 14.23 -16.36 -5.67
C ARG A 269 14.63 -17.63 -6.39
N LYS A 270 15.95 -17.80 -6.57
CA LYS A 270 16.53 -19.06 -7.04
C LYS A 270 16.61 -20.07 -5.91
#